data_AF-A0ABD5UL25-F1
#
_entry.id   AF-A0ABD5UL25-F1
#
_cell.length_a   1.000
_cell.length_b   1.000
_cell.length_c   1.000
_cell.angle_alpha   90.00
_cell.angle_beta   90.00
_cell.angle_gamma   90.00
#
_symmetry.space_group_name_H-M   'P 1'
#
loop_
_entity.id
_entity.type
_entity.pdbx_description
1 polymer ?
#
loop_
_entity_poly.entity_id
_entity_poly.type
_entity_poly.pdbx_seq_one_letter_code
_entity_poly.pdbx_strand_id
1 'polypeptide(L)'
;MACPHCDATVVAFAVPPALREHAPADATAICTRCLRTVAADEAGATPGSPPDLSAVDSSFPGGEAGIALALVCGQLESLALNRASVEALVEHAEREGADPLAFLDRLDASAAAFDLDRRRSTLLDIL
;
A
#
# COMPACT_ATOMS: atom_id res chain seq x y z
N MET A 1 -10.91 -9.17 11.36
CA MET A 1 -9.99 -8.43 10.48
C MET A 1 -10.60 -8.34 9.10
N ALA A 2 -11.36 -7.28 8.84
CA ALA A 2 -12.08 -7.09 7.59
C ALA A 2 -12.00 -5.63 7.14
N CYS A 3 -11.96 -5.40 5.83
CA CYS A 3 -11.91 -4.08 5.25
C CYS A 3 -13.25 -3.36 5.46
N PRO A 4 -13.30 -2.16 6.06
CA PRO A 4 -14.55 -1.45 6.31
C PRO A 4 -15.26 -0.96 5.03
N HIS A 5 -14.64 -1.12 3.87
CA HIS A 5 -15.20 -0.68 2.58
C HIS A 5 -15.78 -1.81 1.72
N CYS A 6 -15.32 -3.05 1.90
CA CYS A 6 -15.72 -4.16 1.03
C CYS A 6 -15.77 -5.53 1.73
N ASP A 7 -15.60 -5.55 3.05
CA ASP A 7 -15.65 -6.73 3.93
C ASP A 7 -14.62 -7.84 3.63
N ALA A 8 -13.72 -7.62 2.66
CA ALA A 8 -12.63 -8.54 2.35
C ALA A 8 -11.57 -8.59 3.46
N THR A 9 -10.76 -9.64 3.44
CA THR A 9 -9.64 -9.80 4.38
C THR A 9 -8.63 -8.66 4.24
N VAL A 10 -7.95 -8.35 5.34
CA VAL A 10 -6.88 -7.35 5.39
C VAL A 10 -5.61 -7.96 5.96
N VAL A 11 -4.46 -7.39 5.58
CA VAL A 11 -3.16 -7.68 6.18
C VAL A 11 -2.71 -6.45 6.96
N ALA A 12 -2.51 -6.60 8.27
CA ALA A 12 -2.03 -5.53 9.14
C ALA A 12 -0.51 -5.58 9.31
N PHE A 13 0.10 -4.40 9.36
CA PHE A 13 1.54 -4.20 9.53
C PHE A 13 1.82 -2.99 10.43
N ALA A 14 2.97 -3.03 11.10
CA ALA A 14 3.48 -1.88 11.83
C ALA A 14 4.18 -0.94 10.82
N VAL A 15 3.86 0.35 10.85
CA VAL A 15 4.44 1.33 9.95
C VAL A 15 5.81 1.77 10.50
N PRO A 16 6.89 1.64 9.70
CA PRO A 16 8.21 2.14 10.06
C PRO A 16 8.17 3.62 10.43
N PRO A 17 8.97 4.10 11.41
CA PRO A 17 8.94 5.49 11.85
C PRO A 17 9.06 6.52 10.72
N ALA A 18 9.87 6.22 9.70
CA ALA A 18 10.08 7.09 8.54
C ALA A 18 8.85 7.26 7.66
N LEU A 19 7.86 6.36 7.74
CA LEU A 19 6.69 6.33 6.85
C LEU A 19 5.39 6.75 7.54
N ARG A 20 5.42 6.99 8.86
CA ARG A 20 4.20 7.22 9.66
C ARG A 20 3.43 8.47 9.24
N GLU A 21 4.13 9.50 8.79
CA GLU A 21 3.48 10.74 8.31
C GLU A 21 2.67 10.53 7.02
N HIS A 22 2.92 9.44 6.30
CA HIS A 22 2.22 9.07 5.06
C HIS A 22 1.20 7.96 5.26
N ALA A 23 1.01 7.48 6.50
CA ALA A 23 0.13 6.37 6.82
C ALA A 23 -1.13 6.82 7.57
N PRO A 24 -2.24 6.05 7.48
CA PRO A 24 -3.43 6.31 8.28
C PRO A 24 -3.18 6.27 9.80
N ALA A 25 -2.30 5.37 10.25
CA ALA A 25 -1.90 5.21 11.64
C ALA A 25 -0.59 4.42 11.76
N ASP A 26 0.02 4.43 12.96
CA ASP A 26 1.24 3.68 13.29
C ASP A 26 1.10 2.16 13.04
N ALA A 27 -0.11 1.64 13.15
CA ALA A 27 -0.49 0.30 12.71
C ALA A 27 -1.55 0.45 11.61
N THR A 28 -1.23 -0.03 10.42
CA THR A 28 -2.08 0.11 9.23
C THR A 28 -2.42 -1.26 8.67
N ALA A 29 -3.58 -1.40 8.03
CA ALA A 29 -3.97 -2.61 7.33
C ALA A 29 -4.31 -2.32 5.87
N ILE A 30 -3.83 -3.17 4.95
CA ILE A 30 -4.17 -3.12 3.52
C ILE A 30 -5.21 -4.20 3.20
N CYS A 31 -6.21 -3.84 2.40
CA CYS A 31 -7.21 -4.77 1.89
C CYS A 31 -6.64 -5.66 0.78
N THR A 32 -6.87 -6.97 0.85
CA THR A 32 -6.44 -7.95 -0.18
C THR A 32 -7.26 -7.88 -1.48
N ARG A 33 -8.22 -6.96 -1.58
CA ARG A 33 -9.12 -6.85 -2.73
C ARG A 33 -9.16 -5.43 -3.30
N CYS A 34 -9.60 -4.46 -2.49
CA CYS A 34 -9.75 -3.08 -2.98
C CYS A 34 -8.47 -2.24 -2.87
N LEU A 35 -7.40 -2.80 -2.28
CA LEU A 35 -6.08 -2.18 -2.06
C LEU A 35 -6.06 -0.89 -1.22
N ARG A 36 -7.18 -0.52 -0.59
CA ARG A 36 -7.22 0.58 0.37
C ARG A 36 -6.44 0.23 1.64
N THR A 37 -5.80 1.25 2.20
CA THR A 37 -5.21 1.19 3.54
C THR A 37 -6.10 1.91 4.54
N VAL A 38 -6.21 1.34 5.73
CA VAL A 38 -6.98 1.88 6.86
C VAL A 38 -6.19 1.67 8.15
N ALA A 39 -6.54 2.36 9.23
CA ALA A 39 -5.93 2.09 10.51
C ALA A 39 -6.25 0.63 10.95
N ALA A 40 -5.28 -0.05 11.56
CA ALA A 40 -5.42 -1.47 11.87
C ALA A 40 -6.53 -1.72 12.91
N ASP A 41 -6.72 -0.79 13.85
CA ASP A 41 -7.80 -0.81 14.83
C ASP A 41 -9.18 -0.69 14.19
N GLU A 42 -9.34 0.18 13.19
CA GLU A 42 -10.58 0.32 12.39
C GLU A 42 -10.96 -1.00 11.70
N ALA A 43 -9.97 -1.75 11.18
CA ALA A 43 -10.19 -3.06 10.58
C ALA A 43 -10.29 -4.21 11.60
N GLY A 44 -10.16 -3.90 12.91
CA GLY A 44 -10.10 -4.86 14.00
C GLY A 44 -8.95 -5.86 13.82
N ALA A 45 -7.82 -5.40 13.30
CA ALA A 45 -6.65 -6.18 12.92
C ALA A 45 -5.42 -5.84 13.75
N THR A 46 -4.58 -6.84 13.98
CA THR A 46 -3.33 -6.70 14.74
C THR A 46 -2.14 -6.94 13.83
N PRO A 47 -1.14 -6.05 13.81
CA PRO A 47 0.06 -6.24 12.99
C PRO A 47 0.77 -7.56 13.26
N GLY A 48 1.05 -8.32 12.19
CA GLY A 48 1.99 -9.42 12.23
C GLY A 48 3.44 -8.93 12.21
N SER A 49 4.37 -9.73 12.72
CA SER A 49 5.81 -9.47 12.61
C SER A 49 6.57 -10.74 12.21
N PRO A 50 7.01 -10.88 10.95
CA PRO A 50 6.76 -9.96 9.83
C PRO A 50 5.30 -10.00 9.33
N PRO A 51 4.79 -8.95 8.67
CA PRO A 51 3.49 -9.00 8.00
C PRO A 51 3.54 -9.88 6.75
N ASP A 52 2.47 -10.65 6.51
CA ASP A 52 2.34 -11.50 5.32
C ASP A 52 1.64 -10.76 4.16
N LEU A 53 2.38 -9.85 3.52
CA LEU A 53 1.86 -9.07 2.38
C LEU A 53 1.66 -9.93 1.12
N SER A 54 2.20 -11.15 1.08
CA SER A 54 1.96 -12.07 -0.04
C SER A 54 0.51 -12.53 -0.13
N ALA A 55 -0.25 -12.43 0.98
CA ALA A 55 -1.69 -12.67 1.02
C ALA A 55 -2.52 -11.56 0.32
N VAL A 56 -1.93 -10.40 0.05
CA VAL A 56 -2.52 -9.35 -0.81
C VAL A 56 -2.24 -9.69 -2.27
N ASP A 57 -0.96 -9.81 -2.61
CA ASP A 57 -0.48 -10.23 -3.93
C ASP A 57 0.93 -10.80 -3.78
N SER A 58 1.24 -11.86 -4.51
CA SER A 58 2.56 -12.51 -4.49
C SER A 58 3.72 -11.62 -4.93
N SER A 59 3.43 -10.51 -5.60
CA SER A 59 4.39 -9.51 -6.07
C SER A 59 4.95 -8.62 -4.96
N PHE A 60 4.31 -8.60 -3.78
CA PHE A 60 4.79 -7.79 -2.66
C PHE A 60 6.17 -8.27 -2.17
N PRO A 61 7.17 -7.37 -2.09
CA PRO A 61 8.41 -7.68 -1.41
C PRO A 61 8.20 -7.74 0.11
N GLY A 62 9.14 -8.38 0.80
CA GLY A 62 9.19 -8.36 2.26
C GLY A 62 9.76 -7.05 2.83
N GLY A 63 9.77 -6.95 4.16
CA GLY A 63 10.42 -5.84 4.87
C GLY A 63 9.74 -4.48 4.66
N GLU A 64 10.51 -3.40 4.81
CA GLU A 64 10.00 -2.04 4.71
C GLU A 64 9.59 -1.66 3.28
N ALA A 65 10.25 -2.22 2.26
CA ALA A 65 9.87 -2.04 0.87
C ALA A 65 8.41 -2.45 0.63
N GLY A 66 7.99 -3.60 1.17
CA GLY A 66 6.60 -4.07 1.05
C GLY A 66 5.62 -3.13 1.75
N ILE A 67 5.99 -2.63 2.92
CA ILE A 67 5.16 -1.70 3.70
C ILE A 67 5.00 -0.36 2.95
N ALA A 68 6.08 0.18 2.40
CA ALA A 68 6.04 1.39 1.58
C ALA A 68 5.12 1.22 0.36
N LEU A 69 5.23 0.11 -0.36
CA LEU A 69 4.38 -0.19 -1.52
C LEU A 69 2.90 -0.37 -1.13
N ALA A 70 2.61 -0.97 0.03
CA ALA A 70 1.25 -1.10 0.52
C ALA A 70 0.62 0.28 0.81
N LEU A 71 1.41 1.20 1.37
CA LEU A 71 0.99 2.59 1.59
C LEU A 71 0.80 3.33 0.26
N VAL A 72 1.68 3.13 -0.74
CA VAL A 72 1.49 3.70 -2.08
C VAL A 72 0.12 3.31 -2.62
N CYS A 73 -0.24 2.01 -2.61
CA CYS A 73 -1.54 1.52 -3.08
C CYS A 73 -2.72 2.27 -2.44
N GLY A 74 -2.67 2.51 -1.13
CA GLY A 74 -3.72 3.24 -0.42
C GLY A 74 -3.84 4.73 -0.81
N GLN A 75 -2.77 5.34 -1.31
CA GLN A 75 -2.73 6.75 -1.71
C GLN A 75 -3.08 6.96 -3.19
N LEU A 76 -3.03 5.90 -4.03
CA LEU A 76 -3.26 5.99 -5.48
C LEU A 76 -4.69 6.40 -5.86
N GLU A 77 -5.71 6.05 -5.07
CA GLU A 77 -7.09 6.46 -5.32
C GLU A 77 -7.21 7.99 -5.40
N SER A 78 -6.45 8.70 -4.56
CA SER A 78 -6.39 10.16 -4.48
C SER A 78 -4.97 10.70 -4.79
N LEU A 79 -4.28 10.11 -5.78
CA LEU A 79 -2.90 10.45 -6.14
C LEU A 79 -2.63 11.97 -6.25
N ALA A 80 -3.56 12.72 -6.84
CA ALA A 80 -3.39 14.17 -7.01
C ALA A 80 -3.32 14.94 -5.68
N LEU A 81 -4.07 14.50 -4.66
CA LEU A 81 -4.06 15.08 -3.32
C LEU A 81 -2.85 14.62 -2.51
N ASN A 82 -2.41 13.38 -2.77
CA ASN A 82 -1.40 12.68 -1.98
C ASN A 82 -0.02 12.63 -2.65
N ARG A 83 0.21 13.48 -3.66
CA ARG A 83 1.41 13.46 -4.51
C ARG A 83 2.71 13.38 -3.71
N ALA A 84 2.93 14.32 -2.79
CA ALA A 84 4.16 14.39 -2.01
C ALA A 84 4.37 13.13 -1.14
N SER A 85 3.29 12.60 -0.57
CA SER A 85 3.36 11.34 0.19
C SER A 85 3.70 10.15 -0.71
N VAL A 86 3.13 10.09 -1.92
CA VAL A 86 3.43 9.02 -2.87
C VAL A 86 4.88 9.08 -3.34
N GLU A 87 5.40 10.27 -3.65
CA GLU A 87 6.81 10.47 -4.03
C GLU A 87 7.75 9.99 -2.90
N ALA A 88 7.52 10.41 -1.65
CA ALA A 88 8.32 9.99 -0.51
C ALA A 88 8.29 8.46 -0.27
N LEU A 89 7.11 7.85 -0.41
CA LEU A 89 6.95 6.40 -0.28
C LEU A 89 7.64 5.63 -1.41
N VAL A 90 7.58 6.12 -2.64
CA VAL A 90 8.28 5.56 -3.80
C VAL A 90 9.79 5.63 -3.59
N GLU A 91 10.32 6.80 -3.21
CA GLU A 91 11.75 6.96 -2.92
C GLU A 91 12.22 6.03 -1.80
N HIS A 92 11.40 5.81 -0.76
CA HIS A 92 11.72 4.86 0.30
C HIS A 92 11.75 3.42 -0.20
N ALA A 93 10.74 3.01 -0.96
CA ALA A 93 10.69 1.67 -1.54
C ALA A 93 11.92 1.39 -2.43
N GLU A 94 12.34 2.37 -3.24
CA GLU A 94 13.54 2.28 -4.08
C GLU A 94 14.83 2.16 -3.28
N ARG A 95 14.95 2.94 -2.21
CA ARG A 95 16.11 2.87 -1.29
C ARG A 95 16.22 1.51 -0.61
N GLU A 96 15.09 0.89 -0.31
CA GLU A 96 14.99 -0.47 0.23
C GLU A 96 15.09 -1.57 -0.84
N GLY A 97 15.34 -1.19 -2.11
CA GLY A 97 15.67 -2.11 -3.20
C GLY A 97 14.47 -2.65 -3.98
N ALA A 98 13.27 -2.10 -3.79
CA ALA A 98 12.12 -2.40 -4.64
C ALA A 98 12.06 -1.48 -5.86
N ASP A 99 11.38 -1.94 -6.92
CA ASP A 99 11.01 -1.13 -8.07
C ASP A 99 9.49 -0.91 -8.03
N PRO A 100 9.01 0.29 -7.61
CA PRO A 100 7.59 0.57 -7.47
C PRO A 100 6.83 0.47 -8.78
N LEU A 101 7.43 0.91 -9.89
CA LEU A 101 6.77 0.91 -11.19
C LEU A 101 6.62 -0.51 -11.75
N ALA A 102 7.66 -1.35 -11.59
CA ALA A 102 7.60 -2.76 -11.96
C ALA A 102 6.72 -3.57 -11.00
N PHE A 103 6.60 -3.16 -9.73
CA PHE A 103 5.63 -3.74 -8.81
C PHE A 103 4.20 -3.43 -9.24
N LEU A 104 3.87 -2.17 -9.52
CA LEU A 104 2.53 -1.76 -9.96
C LEU A 104 2.16 -2.37 -11.33
N ASP A 105 3.14 -2.71 -12.18
CA ASP A 105 2.93 -3.46 -13.43
C ASP A 105 2.44 -4.89 -13.21
N ARG A 106 2.92 -5.53 -12.15
CA ARG A 106 2.65 -6.96 -11.87
C ARG A 106 1.48 -7.18 -10.93
N LEU A 107 1.07 -6.16 -10.19
CA LEU A 107 0.03 -6.23 -9.18
C LEU A 107 -1.33 -6.57 -9.82
N ASP A 108 -1.95 -7.68 -9.41
CA ASP A 108 -3.32 -7.99 -9.81
C ASP A 108 -4.30 -7.14 -9.02
N ALA A 109 -4.68 -6.02 -9.61
CA ALA A 109 -5.61 -5.05 -9.05
C ALA A 109 -6.98 -5.08 -9.74
N SER A 110 -7.38 -6.21 -10.33
CA SER A 110 -8.66 -6.34 -11.06
C SER A 110 -9.90 -5.99 -10.21
N ALA A 111 -9.80 -6.10 -8.89
CA ALA A 111 -10.85 -5.74 -7.93
C ALA A 111 -10.56 -4.46 -7.12
N ALA A 112 -9.53 -3.70 -7.49
CA ALA A 112 -9.19 -2.45 -6.81
C ALA A 112 -10.32 -1.42 -6.89
N ALA A 113 -10.39 -0.54 -5.89
CA ALA A 113 -11.37 0.54 -5.88
C ALA A 113 -11.10 1.64 -6.93
N PHE A 114 -9.95 1.59 -7.60
CA PHE A 114 -9.47 2.57 -8.56
C PHE A 114 -8.85 1.87 -9.79
N ASP A 115 -8.80 2.60 -10.89
CA ASP A 115 -8.14 2.17 -12.13
C ASP A 115 -6.62 2.23 -11.97
N LEU A 116 -5.99 1.08 -11.66
CA LEU A 116 -4.55 0.99 -11.40
C LEU A 116 -3.73 1.44 -12.61
N ASP A 117 -4.09 1.03 -13.82
CA ASP A 117 -3.36 1.36 -15.05
C ASP A 117 -3.32 2.87 -15.28
N ARG A 118 -4.47 3.54 -15.09
CA ARG A 118 -4.56 4.99 -15.19
C ARG A 118 -3.73 5.69 -14.10
N ARG A 119 -3.77 5.20 -12.85
CA ARG A 119 -3.01 5.79 -11.74
C ARG A 119 -1.50 5.61 -11.91
N ARG A 120 -1.07 4.44 -12.39
CA ARG A 120 0.33 4.18 -12.72
C ARG A 120 0.83 5.07 -13.85
N SER A 121 0.03 5.26 -14.91
CA SER A 121 0.40 6.18 -15.99
C SER A 121 0.58 7.61 -15.47
N THR A 122 -0.32 8.05 -14.58
CA THR A 122 -0.19 9.37 -13.93
C THR A 122 1.05 9.44 -13.03
N LEU A 123 1.43 8.34 -12.37
CA LEU A 123 2.63 8.25 -11.54
C LEU A 123 3.91 8.38 -12.40
N LEU A 124 3.95 7.71 -13.56
CA LEU A 124 5.06 7.81 -14.52
C LEU A 124 5.28 9.23 -15.05
N ASP A 125 4.21 10.02 -15.19
CA ASP A 125 4.31 11.40 -15.66
C ASP A 125 4.90 12.37 -14.62
N ILE A 126 5.01 11.94 -13.34
CA ILE A 126 5.32 12.83 -12.23
C ILE A 126 6.59 12.47 -11.44
N LEU A 127 7.07 11.24 -11.59
CA LEU A 127 8.39 10.81 -11.11
C LEU A 127 9.47 11.19 -12.13
#